data_AF-A0A357FWV9-F1
#
_entry.id   AF-A0A357FWV9-F1
#
_cell.length_a   1.000
_cell.length_b   1.000
_cell.length_c   1.000
_cell.angle_alpha   90.00
_cell.angle_beta   90.00
_cell.angle_gamma   90.00
#
_symmetry.space_group_name_H-M   'P 1'
#
loop_
_entity.id
_entity.type
_entity.pdbx_description
1 polymer ?
#
loop_
_entity_poly.entity_id
_entity_poly.type
_entity_poly.pdbx_seq_one_letter_code
_entity_poly.pdbx_strand_id
1 'polypeptide(L)'
;MRVMFENRMVVALEKQGVIAVPSFSVFPQLSSLNAQTFARFLDASPKLAVLFAQATSVNKEQTNSNQEEDSLFADLLGGGEWDTTFIARMESALYVHGEINAVWWNRVSLEAQEKKVKDVAERYIRNEIKAMQQGGAIERLK
;
A
#
# COMPACT_ATOMS: atom_id res chain seq x y z
N MET A 1 -2.54 -3.54 10.57
CA MET A 1 -1.96 -2.73 9.48
C MET A 1 -2.98 -2.21 8.48
N ARG A 2 -3.83 -3.07 7.88
CA ARG A 2 -4.92 -2.67 6.94
C ARG A 2 -5.72 -1.44 7.41
N VAL A 3 -6.31 -1.51 8.61
CA VAL A 3 -7.13 -0.42 9.19
C VAL A 3 -6.39 0.91 9.25
N MET A 4 -5.12 0.89 9.70
CA MET A 4 -4.29 2.09 9.79
C MET A 4 -3.99 2.69 8.42
N PHE A 5 -3.64 1.84 7.45
CA PHE A 5 -3.36 2.26 6.08
C PHE A 5 -4.59 2.89 5.42
N GLU A 6 -5.73 2.19 5.44
CA GLU A 6 -6.96 2.66 4.81
C GLU A 6 -7.47 3.96 5.43
N ASN A 7 -7.47 4.07 6.77
CA ASN A 7 -7.87 5.32 7.43
C ASN A 7 -6.99 6.50 7.03
N ARG A 8 -5.67 6.31 6.92
CA ARG A 8 -4.76 7.38 6.51
C ARG A 8 -4.91 7.74 5.04
N MET A 9 -5.18 6.77 4.18
CA MET A 9 -5.44 7.01 2.77
C MET A 9 -6.73 7.84 2.60
N VAL A 10 -7.80 7.46 3.30
CA VAL A 10 -9.08 8.21 3.31
C VAL A 10 -8.86 9.64 3.77
N VAL A 11 -8.21 9.86 4.92
CA VAL A 11 -7.90 11.21 5.40
C VAL A 11 -7.08 12.01 4.39
N ALA A 12 -6.17 11.36 3.66
CA ALA A 12 -5.37 12.03 2.64
C ALA A 12 -6.18 12.39 1.39
N LEU A 13 -7.12 11.54 0.97
CA LEU A 13 -8.05 11.78 -0.13
C LEU A 13 -9.07 12.88 0.21
N GLU A 14 -9.62 12.87 1.42
CA GLU A 14 -10.56 13.90 1.92
C GLU A 14 -9.91 15.29 1.92
N LYS A 15 -8.63 15.38 2.28
CA LYS A 15 -7.85 16.64 2.17
C LYS A 15 -7.72 17.14 0.73
N GLN A 16 -7.91 16.27 -0.25
CA GLN A 16 -7.96 16.63 -1.67
C GLN A 16 -9.38 16.89 -2.19
N GLY A 17 -10.39 16.85 -1.32
CA GLY A 17 -11.79 17.05 -1.68
C GLY A 17 -12.48 15.80 -2.21
N VAL A 18 -11.86 14.62 -2.12
CA VAL A 18 -12.47 13.34 -2.55
C VAL A 18 -13.23 12.73 -1.38
N ILE A 19 -14.51 12.39 -1.59
CA ILE A 19 -15.31 11.67 -0.62
C ILE A 19 -14.90 10.18 -0.68
N ALA A 20 -14.18 9.72 0.34
CA ALA A 20 -13.65 8.37 0.40
C ALA A 20 -14.14 7.63 1.66
N VAL A 21 -14.30 6.31 1.55
CA VAL A 21 -14.70 5.43 2.66
C VAL A 21 -13.73 4.26 2.69
N PRO A 22 -13.24 3.84 3.87
CA PRO A 22 -12.34 2.69 3.95
C PRO A 22 -13.07 1.41 3.56
N SER A 23 -12.41 0.53 2.81
CA SER A 23 -12.99 -0.73 2.36
C SER A 23 -13.40 -1.63 3.53
N PHE A 24 -12.70 -1.59 4.67
CA PHE A 24 -13.02 -2.46 5.81
C PHE A 24 -14.35 -2.15 6.49
N SER A 25 -14.93 -0.95 6.28
CA SER A 25 -16.26 -0.62 6.84
C SER A 25 -17.39 -1.24 6.02
N VAL A 26 -17.16 -1.49 4.73
CA VAL A 26 -18.12 -2.11 3.81
C VAL A 26 -17.84 -3.61 3.64
N PHE A 27 -16.56 -3.98 3.61
CA PHE A 27 -16.04 -5.34 3.44
C PHE A 27 -15.02 -5.67 4.55
N PRO A 28 -15.50 -6.09 5.74
CA PRO A 28 -14.64 -6.36 6.89
C PRO A 28 -13.61 -7.47 6.62
N GLN A 29 -14.00 -8.50 5.86
CA GLN A 29 -13.15 -9.63 5.51
C GLN A 29 -12.64 -9.50 4.07
N LEU A 30 -11.32 -9.59 3.85
CA LEU A 30 -10.72 -9.49 2.51
C LEU A 30 -11.13 -10.64 1.58
N SER A 31 -11.44 -11.82 2.14
CA SER A 31 -11.85 -13.00 1.39
C SER A 31 -13.17 -12.82 0.61
N SER A 32 -13.99 -11.83 0.97
CA SER A 32 -15.22 -11.51 0.24
C SER A 32 -14.99 -10.60 -0.97
N LEU A 33 -13.77 -10.07 -1.12
CA LEU A 33 -13.39 -9.14 -2.17
C LEU A 33 -12.84 -9.95 -3.36
N ASN A 34 -13.72 -10.26 -4.30
CA ASN A 34 -13.39 -10.91 -5.56
C ASN A 34 -13.83 -10.03 -6.75
N ALA A 35 -13.42 -10.41 -7.96
CA ALA A 35 -13.72 -9.64 -9.18
C ALA A 35 -15.23 -9.39 -9.39
N GLN A 36 -16.10 -10.35 -9.00
CA GLN A 36 -17.55 -10.20 -9.15
C GLN A 36 -18.12 -9.19 -8.13
N THR A 37 -17.67 -9.27 -6.87
CA THR A 37 -18.04 -8.29 -5.82
C THR A 37 -17.59 -6.89 -6.22
N PHE A 38 -16.40 -6.78 -6.80
CA PHE A 38 -15.82 -5.53 -7.28
C PHE A 38 -16.63 -4.92 -8.43
N ALA A 39 -16.93 -5.72 -9.46
CA ALA A 39 -17.74 -5.29 -10.60
C ALA A 39 -19.13 -4.82 -10.15
N ARG A 40 -19.81 -5.61 -9.30
CA ARG A 40 -21.12 -5.23 -8.74
C ARG A 40 -21.09 -3.92 -7.96
N PHE A 41 -19.99 -3.64 -7.27
CA PHE A 41 -19.82 -2.39 -6.53
C PHE A 41 -19.69 -1.19 -7.48
N LEU A 42 -18.88 -1.31 -8.54
CA LEU A 42 -18.76 -0.27 -9.57
C LEU A 42 -20.07 -0.09 -10.36
N ASP A 43 -20.82 -1.15 -10.59
CA ASP A 43 -22.12 -1.09 -11.28
C ASP A 43 -23.24 -0.50 -10.42
N ALA A 44 -23.06 -0.43 -9.10
CA ALA A 44 -24.07 0.11 -8.19
C ALA A 44 -24.32 1.62 -8.41
N SER A 45 -23.32 2.36 -8.89
CA SER A 45 -23.48 3.76 -9.25
C SER A 45 -22.35 4.25 -10.16
N PRO A 46 -22.65 5.02 -11.23
CA PRO A 46 -21.64 5.58 -12.12
C PRO A 46 -20.72 6.62 -11.45
N LYS A 47 -21.05 7.05 -10.22
CA LYS A 47 -20.24 7.98 -9.44
C LYS A 47 -19.24 7.28 -8.51
N LEU A 48 -19.23 5.95 -8.49
CA LEU A 48 -18.32 5.19 -7.64
C LEU A 48 -16.99 4.93 -8.34
N ALA A 49 -15.94 5.02 -7.55
CA ALA A 49 -14.60 4.59 -7.92
C ALA A 49 -14.04 3.70 -6.82
N VAL A 50 -13.18 2.77 -7.19
CA VAL A 50 -12.48 1.90 -6.25
C VAL A 50 -10.98 2.02 -6.45
N LEU A 51 -10.31 2.51 -5.42
CA LEU A 51 -8.86 2.47 -5.31
C LEU A 51 -8.45 1.13 -4.70
N PHE A 52 -7.85 0.29 -5.53
CA PHE A 52 -7.26 -0.97 -5.12
C PHE A 52 -5.77 -0.76 -4.83
N ALA A 53 -5.28 -1.30 -3.72
CA ALA A 53 -3.86 -1.27 -3.36
C ALA A 53 -3.44 -2.61 -2.74
N GLN A 54 -2.35 -3.18 -3.22
CA GLN A 54 -1.83 -4.46 -2.75
C GLN A 54 -0.30 -4.49 -2.72
N ALA A 55 0.26 -5.31 -1.84
CA ALA A 55 1.67 -5.70 -1.91
C ALA A 55 1.78 -6.96 -2.78
N THR A 56 2.49 -6.89 -3.91
CA THR A 56 2.68 -8.03 -4.83
C THR A 56 3.90 -8.87 -4.51
N SER A 57 4.89 -8.31 -3.83
CA SER A 57 6.02 -9.04 -3.29
C SER A 57 6.43 -8.42 -1.96
N VAL A 58 6.75 -9.25 -0.97
CA VAL A 58 7.30 -8.82 0.32
C VAL A 58 8.50 -9.70 0.61
N ASN A 59 9.69 -9.11 0.58
CA ASN A 59 10.95 -9.75 0.93
C ASN A 59 11.42 -9.25 2.28
N LYS A 60 11.99 -10.15 3.07
CA LYS A 60 12.66 -9.84 4.32
C LYS A 60 14.15 -10.07 4.11
N GLU A 61 14.93 -9.02 4.27
CA GLU A 61 16.39 -9.06 4.26
C GLU A 61 16.89 -8.84 5.68
N GLN A 62 17.89 -9.63 6.07
CA GLN A 62 18.53 -9.53 7.38
C GLN A 62 20.01 -9.29 7.17
N THR A 63 20.52 -8.20 7.72
CA THR A 63 21.93 -7.83 7.63
C THR A 63 22.50 -7.78 9.04
N ASN A 64 23.69 -8.36 9.24
CA ASN A 64 24.41 -8.23 10.49
C ASN A 64 25.13 -6.87 10.50
N SER A 65 24.73 -5.98 11.42
CA SER A 65 25.20 -4.59 11.47
C SER A 65 26.28 -4.34 12.52
N ASN A 66 26.58 -5.32 13.38
CA ASN A 66 27.70 -5.28 14.32
C ASN A 66 28.55 -6.53 14.16
N GLN A 67 29.53 -6.48 13.25
CA GLN A 67 30.65 -7.42 13.21
C GLN A 67 31.77 -6.88 14.11
N GLU A 68 31.72 -7.17 15.40
CA GLU A 68 32.94 -7.14 16.20
C GLU A 68 33.71 -8.43 15.91
N GLU A 69 34.88 -8.32 15.27
CA GLU A 69 35.90 -9.39 15.18
C GLU A 69 36.20 -9.88 16.61
N ASP A 70 36.11 -11.16 16.96
CA ASP A 70 36.81 -12.30 16.36
C ASP A 70 36.06 -13.65 16.56
N SER A 71 36.49 -14.64 15.79
CA SER A 71 35.68 -15.67 15.15
C SER A 71 35.49 -17.05 15.86
N LEU A 72 34.31 -17.71 15.67
CA LEU A 72 34.15 -19.13 15.22
C LEU A 72 32.67 -19.58 14.96
N PHE A 73 31.66 -18.99 15.61
CA PHE A 73 30.21 -19.17 15.28
C PHE A 73 29.38 -17.86 15.28
N ALA A 74 29.98 -16.71 15.59
CA ALA A 74 29.75 -15.49 14.81
C ALA A 74 30.10 -15.74 13.32
N ASP A 75 30.99 -16.72 13.11
CA ASP A 75 31.42 -17.34 11.84
C ASP A 75 30.65 -18.58 11.45
N LEU A 76 29.52 -18.85 12.11
CA LEU A 76 28.58 -19.83 11.60
C LEU A 76 27.22 -19.16 11.43
N LEU A 77 26.58 -18.55 12.45
CA LEU A 77 25.23 -17.98 12.25
C LEU A 77 24.66 -16.94 13.24
N GLY A 78 25.29 -16.53 14.35
CA GLY A 78 24.47 -15.91 15.42
C GLY A 78 25.09 -14.90 16.39
N GLY A 79 26.23 -14.29 16.09
CA GLY A 79 26.75 -13.13 16.84
C GLY A 79 26.58 -11.83 16.04
N GLY A 80 26.10 -10.76 16.67
CA GLY A 80 25.91 -9.43 16.08
C GLY A 80 24.46 -8.92 16.14
N GLU A 81 24.26 -7.60 16.08
CA GLU A 81 22.93 -7.01 15.91
C GLU A 81 22.45 -7.29 14.49
N TRP A 82 21.27 -7.88 14.35
CA TRP A 82 20.67 -8.18 13.05
C TRP A 82 19.64 -7.12 12.71
N ASP A 83 19.95 -6.28 11.74
CA ASP A 83 19.00 -5.35 11.16
C ASP A 83 18.09 -6.06 10.16
N THR A 84 16.79 -5.91 10.37
CA THR A 84 15.77 -6.44 9.45
C THR A 84 15.23 -5.31 8.57
N THR A 85 15.37 -5.50 7.26
CA THR A 85 14.81 -4.63 6.22
C THR A 85 13.73 -5.38 5.45
N PHE A 86 12.57 -4.77 5.32
CA PHE A 86 11.47 -5.26 4.51
C PHE A 86 11.45 -4.51 3.18
N ILE A 87 11.47 -5.26 2.07
CA ILE A 87 11.30 -4.71 0.73
C ILE A 87 9.95 -5.18 0.20
N ALA A 88 9.03 -4.24 -0.01
CA ALA A 88 7.70 -4.51 -0.54
C ALA A 88 7.50 -3.83 -1.89
N ARG A 89 6.98 -4.56 -2.88
CA ARG A 89 6.47 -3.95 -4.11
C ARG A 89 4.99 -3.71 -3.93
N MET A 90 4.60 -2.44 -3.96
CA MET A 90 3.21 -2.03 -3.90
C MET A 90 2.70 -1.74 -5.30
N GLU A 91 1.48 -2.18 -5.56
CA GLU A 91 0.70 -1.80 -6.73
C GLU A 91 -0.61 -1.18 -6.28
N SER A 92 -0.96 -0.07 -6.92
CA SER A 92 -2.30 0.49 -6.80
C SER A 92 -2.90 0.74 -8.17
N ALA A 93 -4.23 0.65 -8.22
CA ALA A 93 -5.00 0.90 -9.41
C ALA A 93 -6.34 1.52 -9.03
N LEU A 94 -6.77 2.51 -9.81
CA LEU A 94 -8.07 3.14 -9.68
C LEU A 94 -8.98 2.63 -10.79
N TYR A 95 -10.13 2.10 -10.39
CA TYR A 95 -11.17 1.63 -11.29
C TYR A 95 -12.42 2.49 -11.12
N VAL A 96 -13.13 2.73 -12.21
CA VAL A 96 -14.38 3.51 -12.25
C VAL A 96 -15.41 2.75 -13.06
N HIS A 97 -16.68 3.12 -12.90
CA HIS A 97 -17.78 2.53 -13.65
C HIS A 97 -17.59 2.71 -15.18
N GLY A 98 -17.94 1.66 -15.95
CA GLY A 98 -17.91 1.69 -17.41
C GLY A 98 -16.55 1.45 -18.05
N GLU A 99 -15.47 1.43 -17.27
CA GLU A 99 -14.11 1.20 -17.75
C GLU A 99 -13.67 -0.24 -17.47
N ILE A 100 -13.21 -0.94 -18.52
CA ILE A 100 -12.70 -2.32 -18.41
C ILE A 100 -11.30 -2.32 -17.78
N ASN A 101 -10.52 -1.27 -18.01
CA ASN A 101 -9.15 -1.12 -17.53
C ASN A 101 -9.09 -0.10 -16.39
N ALA A 102 -8.05 -0.20 -15.56
CA ALA A 102 -7.77 0.83 -14.56
C ALA A 102 -7.50 2.19 -15.24
N VAL A 103 -8.19 3.24 -14.80
CA VAL A 103 -8.02 4.60 -15.32
C VAL A 103 -6.75 5.28 -14.81
N TRP A 104 -6.15 4.70 -13.78
CA TRP A 104 -4.87 5.08 -13.22
C TRP A 104 -4.25 3.88 -12.52
N TRP A 105 -2.93 3.75 -12.62
CA TRP A 105 -2.18 2.71 -11.92
C TRP A 105 -0.81 3.25 -11.51
N ASN A 106 -0.28 2.70 -10.42
CA ASN A 106 1.06 3.00 -9.94
C ASN A 106 1.71 1.74 -9.37
N ARG A 107 3.03 1.65 -9.52
CA ARG A 107 3.83 0.57 -8.96
C ARG A 107 5.08 1.17 -8.34
N VAL A 108 5.28 0.94 -7.05
CA VAL A 108 6.42 1.46 -6.31
C VAL A 108 7.05 0.38 -5.45
N SER A 109 8.37 0.49 -5.25
CA SER A 109 9.07 -0.34 -4.28
C SER A 109 9.25 0.47 -3.00
N LEU A 110 8.91 -0.16 -1.87
CA LEU A 110 9.06 0.38 -0.53
C LEU A 110 10.12 -0.43 0.19
N GLU A 111 11.03 0.28 0.83
CA GLU A 111 12.01 -0.31 1.73
C GLU A 111 11.79 0.27 3.12
N ALA A 112 11.71 -0.61 4.12
CA ALA A 112 11.47 -0.24 5.50
C ALA A 112 12.29 -1.11 6.45
N GLN A 113 13.14 -0.47 7.26
CA GLN A 113 13.63 -1.09 8.49
C GLN A 113 12.43 -1.42 9.40
N GLU A 114 12.48 -2.53 10.13
CA GLU A 114 11.37 -3.01 10.97
C GLU A 114 10.80 -1.92 11.90
N LYS A 115 11.68 -1.12 12.51
CA LYS A 115 11.32 -0.03 13.43
C LYS A 115 10.66 1.18 12.73
N LYS A 116 10.72 1.28 11.38
CA LYS A 116 10.29 2.44 10.58
C LYS A 116 9.15 2.14 9.60
N VAL A 117 8.52 0.97 9.69
CA VAL A 117 7.44 0.54 8.77
C VAL A 117 6.29 1.56 8.70
N LYS A 118 5.93 2.17 9.83
CA LYS A 118 4.87 3.20 9.88
C LYS A 118 5.23 4.43 9.06
N ASP A 119 6.44 4.95 9.21
CA ASP A 119 6.90 6.15 8.49
C ASP A 119 6.96 5.91 6.98
N VAL A 120 7.37 4.70 6.58
CA VAL A 120 7.39 4.29 5.17
C VAL A 120 5.98 4.19 4.59
N ALA A 121 5.02 3.64 5.35
CA ALA A 121 3.61 3.62 4.94
C ALA A 121 3.01 5.02 4.80
N GLU A 122 3.33 5.94 5.71
CA GLU A 122 2.90 7.35 5.62
C GLU A 122 3.50 8.06 4.40
N ARG A 123 4.79 7.84 4.15
CA ARG A 123 5.48 8.38 2.97
C ARG A 123 4.87 7.82 1.69
N TYR A 124 4.57 6.53 1.65
CA TYR A 124 3.90 5.89 0.53
C TYR A 124 2.55 6.57 0.24
N ILE A 125 1.68 6.72 1.24
CA ILE A 125 0.38 7.39 1.07
C ILE A 125 0.55 8.81 0.51
N ARG A 126 1.48 9.60 1.05
CA ARG A 126 1.73 10.96 0.54
C ARG A 126 2.18 10.96 -0.92
N ASN A 127 3.08 10.03 -1.29
CA ASN A 127 3.57 9.93 -2.66
C ASN A 127 2.47 9.44 -3.62
N GLU A 128 1.61 8.54 -3.15
CA GLU A 128 0.49 8.01 -3.90
C GLU A 128 -0.51 9.11 -4.26
N ILE A 129 -0.90 9.93 -3.27
CA ILE A 129 -1.79 11.07 -3.51
C ILE A 129 -1.17 12.05 -4.50
N LYS A 130 0.13 12.34 -4.39
CA LYS A 130 0.83 13.20 -5.36
C LYS A 130 0.81 12.60 -6.78
N ALA A 131 1.04 11.30 -6.91
CA ALA A 131 1.01 10.61 -8.19
C ALA A 131 -0.41 10.60 -8.79
N MET A 132 -1.44 10.42 -7.98
CA MET A 132 -2.84 10.53 -8.40
C MET A 132 -3.20 11.96 -8.85
N GLN A 133 -2.70 12.99 -8.15
CA GLN A 133 -2.90 14.39 -8.57
C GLN A 133 -2.24 14.66 -9.92
N GLN A 134 -0.97 14.29 -10.07
CA GLN A 134 -0.20 14.49 -11.29
C GLN A 134 -0.80 13.72 -12.48
N GLY A 135 -1.35 12.53 -12.23
CA GLY A 135 -2.07 11.74 -13.23
C GLY A 135 -3.49 12.22 -13.53
N GLY A 136 -3.96 13.30 -12.88
CA GLY A 136 -5.32 13.82 -13.04
C GLY A 136 -6.41 12.92 -12.46
N ALA A 137 -6.05 11.86 -11.75
CA ALA A 137 -7.00 10.91 -11.17
C ALA A 137 -7.85 11.57 -10.08
N ILE A 138 -7.26 12.42 -9.23
CA ILE A 138 -7.99 13.15 -8.18
C ILE A 138 -9.02 14.12 -8.77
N GLU A 139 -8.67 14.86 -9.82
CA GLU A 139 -9.61 15.81 -10.44
C GLU A 139 -10.81 15.11 -11.08
N ARG A 140 -10.65 13.88 -11.55
CA ARG A 140 -11.76 13.05 -12.07
C ARG A 140 -12.64 12.45 -10.99
N LEU A 141 -12.19 12.46 -9.73
CA LEU A 141 -12.90 11.89 -8.58
C LEU A 141 -13.68 12.95 -7.77
N LYS A 142 -13.50 14.24 -8.06
CA LYS A 142 -14.28 15.34 -7.51
C LYS A 142 -15.59 15.50 -8.27
#